data_AF-A0A6J8BL20-F1
#
_entry.id   AF-A0A6J8BL20-F1
#
_cell.length_a   1.000
_cell.length_b   1.000
_cell.length_c   1.000
_cell.angle_alpha   90.00
_cell.angle_beta   90.00
_cell.angle_gamma   90.00
#
_symmetry.space_group_name_H-M   'P 1'
#
loop_
_entity.id
_entity.type
_entity.pdbx_description
1 polymer ?
#
loop_
_entity_poly.entity_id
_entity_poly.type
_entity_poly.pdbx_seq_one_letter_code
_entity_poly.pdbx_strand_id
1 'polypeptide(L)'
;MQCHIHVIYLLKKIGKEEIERKLKTAEEEVEELKCEIEVYQKRLDAKYKAIAILREQSKKLQDFREVQKKKSYIYNHSLEQEVNKLHFELDQKEVSLENSQAIWAERFDNVCRENSSLTSVLEEKNKALQKVAAQNKGLSRERDELLALLDVKERERYMKTCSRSSDDHYNNYTSAEIAVLGACKCRVTSPEPCGCAHAAAHLRQEVSRLKSQVESHKKRKKEVMLTVDAYRQAFEEQLQKNKVFLSQLTSMAVPGTNKLDRAKAVFRFLLETLNDGKYYNNGNQFVKYDLMRRTVSNSKLGVCMENGEVDNRPLTDRELVLVLTQILHERNEAYAHQKIASQVLAEKVQQLEAQLIRHEMFITCLYVKTCNIRKPALYNKGYVREKIYHKWTDKSKNLKD
;
A
#
# COMPACT_ATOMS: atom_id res chain seq x y z
N MET A 1 -39.94 54.46 125.07
CA MET A 1 -39.83 54.93 123.66
C MET A 1 -38.55 54.48 122.95
N GLN A 2 -37.46 54.10 123.64
CA GLN A 2 -36.21 53.65 123.00
C GLN A 2 -36.32 52.34 122.16
N CYS A 3 -37.18 51.39 122.53
CA CYS A 3 -37.27 50.09 121.85
C CYS A 3 -38.03 50.14 120.50
N HIS A 4 -39.04 51.00 120.34
CA HIS A 4 -39.80 51.10 119.08
C HIS A 4 -39.00 51.76 117.95
N ILE A 5 -38.12 52.70 118.28
CA ILE A 5 -37.25 53.39 117.31
C ILE A 5 -36.21 52.40 116.74
N HIS A 6 -35.69 51.49 117.58
CA HIS A 6 -34.70 50.50 117.16
C HIS A 6 -35.31 49.41 116.23
N VAL A 7 -36.53 48.96 116.52
CA VAL A 7 -37.25 47.96 115.69
C VAL A 7 -37.65 48.53 114.33
N ILE A 8 -38.09 49.78 114.26
CA ILE A 8 -38.40 50.46 112.99
C ILE A 8 -37.13 50.70 112.16
N TYR A 9 -36.02 51.05 112.80
CA TYR A 9 -34.73 51.23 112.12
C TYR A 9 -34.18 49.91 111.58
N LEU A 10 -34.32 48.81 112.32
CA LEU A 10 -33.93 47.47 111.88
C LEU A 10 -34.83 46.94 110.74
N LEU A 11 -36.15 47.10 110.81
CA LEU A 11 -37.06 46.71 109.72
C LEU A 11 -36.82 47.51 108.44
N LYS A 12 -36.55 48.82 108.56
CA LYS A 12 -36.22 49.69 107.41
C LYS A 12 -34.85 49.34 106.80
N LYS A 13 -33.89 48.90 107.64
CA LYS A 13 -32.57 48.42 107.20
C LYS A 13 -32.66 47.07 106.49
N ILE A 14 -33.43 46.12 107.03
CA ILE A 14 -33.66 44.79 106.42
C ILE A 14 -34.41 44.93 105.08
N GLY A 15 -35.43 45.80 105.00
CA GLY A 15 -36.12 46.11 103.74
C GLY A 15 -35.20 46.77 102.71
N LYS A 16 -34.27 47.64 103.15
CA LYS A 16 -33.27 48.25 102.28
C LYS A 16 -32.26 47.23 101.75
N GLU A 17 -31.72 46.36 102.61
CA GLU A 17 -30.77 45.30 102.25
C GLU A 17 -31.40 44.23 101.33
N GLU A 18 -32.69 43.94 101.48
CA GLU A 18 -33.41 43.03 100.59
C GLU A 18 -33.72 43.64 99.22
N ILE A 19 -34.04 44.94 99.16
CA ILE A 19 -34.19 45.68 97.90
C ILE A 19 -32.83 45.80 97.19
N GLU A 20 -31.75 46.09 97.92
CA GLU A 20 -30.38 46.14 97.36
C GLU A 20 -29.96 44.77 96.82
N ARG A 21 -30.29 43.67 97.51
CA ARG A 21 -30.05 42.31 96.98
C ARG A 21 -30.87 42.03 95.73
N LYS A 22 -32.18 42.31 95.73
CA LYS A 22 -33.04 42.08 94.56
C LYS A 22 -32.62 42.92 93.35
N LEU A 23 -32.20 44.16 93.58
CA LEU A 23 -31.65 45.02 92.55
C LEU A 23 -30.36 44.42 91.97
N LYS A 24 -29.45 43.96 92.83
CA LYS A 24 -28.19 43.35 92.39
C LYS A 24 -28.42 42.04 91.62
N THR A 25 -29.33 41.18 92.07
CA THR A 25 -29.72 39.97 91.33
C THR A 25 -30.35 40.30 89.98
N ALA A 26 -31.24 41.31 89.93
CA ALA A 26 -31.80 41.77 88.67
C ALA A 26 -30.74 42.37 87.72
N GLU A 27 -29.74 43.08 88.25
CA GLU A 27 -28.59 43.57 87.47
C GLU A 27 -27.73 42.43 86.91
N GLU A 28 -27.47 41.39 87.71
CA GLU A 28 -26.75 40.19 87.29
C GLU A 28 -27.51 39.42 86.19
N GLU A 29 -28.82 39.23 86.35
CA GLU A 29 -29.70 38.61 85.34
C GLU A 29 -29.75 39.42 84.04
N VAL A 30 -29.81 40.75 84.14
CA VAL A 30 -29.77 41.63 82.95
C VAL A 30 -28.44 41.50 82.22
N GLU A 31 -27.32 41.39 82.93
CA GLU A 31 -26.02 41.23 82.31
C GLU A 31 -25.84 39.85 81.66
N GLU A 32 -26.37 38.79 82.29
CA GLU A 32 -26.42 37.44 81.71
C GLU A 32 -27.25 37.42 80.41
N LEU A 33 -28.45 38.02 80.42
CA LEU A 33 -29.30 38.09 79.24
C LEU A 33 -28.67 38.90 78.09
N LYS A 34 -27.95 39.99 78.40
CA LYS A 34 -27.18 40.71 77.37
C LYS A 34 -26.10 39.81 76.76
N CYS A 35 -25.35 39.10 77.61
CA CYS A 35 -24.34 38.15 77.15
C CYS A 35 -24.95 37.06 76.26
N GLU A 36 -26.09 36.49 76.64
CA GLU A 36 -26.82 35.53 75.81
C GLU A 36 -27.26 36.11 74.47
N ILE A 37 -27.84 37.31 74.46
CA ILE A 37 -28.26 38.01 73.24
C ILE A 37 -27.07 38.22 72.30
N GLU A 38 -25.91 38.65 72.81
CA GLU A 38 -24.71 38.81 72.00
C GLU A 38 -24.24 37.47 71.39
N VAL A 39 -24.32 36.37 72.15
CA VAL A 39 -23.99 35.03 71.65
C VAL A 39 -24.98 34.61 70.56
N TYR A 40 -26.27 34.85 70.75
CA TYR A 40 -27.29 34.55 69.74
C TYR A 40 -27.11 35.39 68.46
N GLN A 41 -26.77 36.67 68.58
CA GLN A 41 -26.46 37.54 67.44
C GLN A 41 -25.24 37.03 66.66
N LYS A 42 -24.13 36.72 67.34
CA LYS A 42 -22.93 36.15 66.70
C LYS A 42 -23.23 34.82 66.00
N ARG A 43 -24.05 33.96 66.62
CA ARG A 43 -24.47 32.67 66.01
C ARG A 43 -25.38 32.88 64.80
N LEU A 44 -26.27 33.85 64.85
CA LEU A 44 -27.16 34.20 63.75
C LEU A 44 -26.35 34.75 62.56
N ASP A 45 -25.40 35.65 62.80
CA ASP A 45 -24.48 36.17 61.78
C ASP A 45 -23.65 35.07 61.12
N ALA A 46 -23.14 34.12 61.91
CA ALA A 46 -22.43 32.96 61.39
C ALA A 46 -23.32 32.10 60.48
N LYS A 47 -24.59 31.89 60.84
CA LYS A 47 -25.57 31.19 59.99
C LYS A 47 -25.86 31.96 58.70
N TYR A 48 -26.02 33.28 58.75
CA TYR A 48 -26.23 34.08 57.54
C TYR A 48 -25.03 34.03 56.60
N LYS A 49 -23.80 34.09 57.14
CA LYS A 49 -22.58 33.91 56.35
C LYS A 49 -22.52 32.53 55.70
N ALA A 50 -22.86 31.47 56.44
CA ALA A 50 -22.91 30.11 55.90
C ALA A 50 -23.96 29.98 54.77
N ILE A 51 -25.15 30.55 54.94
CA ILE A 51 -26.20 30.58 53.91
C ILE A 51 -25.72 31.34 52.66
N ALA A 52 -25.03 32.47 52.83
CA ALA A 52 -24.49 33.24 51.72
C ALA A 52 -23.48 32.43 50.89
N ILE A 53 -22.57 31.70 51.56
CA ILE A 53 -21.60 30.81 50.89
C ILE A 53 -22.32 29.69 50.14
N LEU A 54 -23.31 29.03 50.77
CA LEU A 54 -24.06 27.95 50.13
C LEU A 54 -24.87 28.43 48.92
N ARG A 55 -25.48 29.62 49.00
CA ARG A 55 -26.18 30.25 47.87
C ARG A 55 -25.23 30.53 46.72
N GLU A 56 -24.03 31.06 47.01
CA GLU A 56 -23.01 31.32 45.99
C GLU A 56 -22.51 30.02 45.35
N GLN A 57 -22.25 28.97 46.14
CA GLN A 57 -21.88 27.65 45.61
C GLN A 57 -23.01 27.05 44.76
N SER A 58 -24.25 27.14 45.21
CA SER A 58 -25.42 26.67 44.43
C SER A 58 -25.54 27.41 43.10
N LYS A 59 -25.32 28.72 43.08
CA LYS A 59 -25.33 29.53 41.86
C LYS A 59 -24.22 29.10 40.89
N LYS A 60 -22.99 28.95 41.39
CA LYS A 60 -21.85 28.45 40.58
C LYS A 60 -22.11 27.06 39.99
N LEU A 61 -22.71 26.15 40.76
CA LEU A 61 -23.08 24.82 40.28
C LEU A 61 -24.18 24.87 39.22
N GLN A 62 -25.13 25.80 39.35
CA GLN A 62 -26.16 26.03 38.34
C GLN A 62 -25.56 26.56 37.03
N ASP A 63 -24.71 27.59 37.12
CA ASP A 63 -24.01 28.17 35.96
C ASP A 63 -23.13 27.11 35.27
N PHE A 64 -22.39 26.33 36.04
CA PHE A 64 -21.58 25.21 35.53
C PHE A 64 -22.45 24.17 34.81
N ARG A 65 -23.60 23.80 35.39
CA ARG A 65 -24.54 22.85 34.77
C ARG A 65 -25.10 23.40 33.45
N GLU A 66 -25.45 24.67 33.39
CA GLU A 66 -25.96 25.31 32.17
C GLU A 66 -24.90 25.35 31.06
N VAL A 67 -23.66 25.72 31.40
CA VAL A 67 -22.54 25.66 30.46
C VAL A 67 -22.32 24.24 29.96
N GLN A 68 -22.34 23.25 30.84
CA GLN A 68 -22.16 21.85 30.46
C GLN A 68 -23.30 21.34 29.57
N LYS A 69 -24.55 21.73 29.83
CA LYS A 69 -25.68 21.44 28.95
C LYS A 69 -25.50 22.04 27.56
N LYS A 70 -25.07 23.31 27.48
CA LYS A 70 -24.79 23.97 26.18
C LYS A 70 -23.67 23.27 25.42
N LYS A 71 -22.58 22.89 26.09
CA LYS A 71 -21.47 22.13 25.49
C LYS A 71 -21.94 20.77 24.95
N SER A 72 -22.71 20.04 25.76
CA SER A 72 -23.27 18.74 25.35
C SER A 72 -24.22 18.89 24.15
N TYR A 73 -25.07 19.92 24.15
CA TYR A 73 -25.96 20.23 23.02
C TYR A 73 -25.19 20.49 21.72
N ILE A 74 -24.16 21.35 21.76
CA ILE A 74 -23.33 21.66 20.59
C ILE A 74 -22.62 20.40 20.07
N TYR A 75 -22.09 19.59 20.99
CA TYR A 75 -21.41 18.35 20.63
C TYR A 75 -22.36 17.34 19.98
N ASN A 76 -23.54 17.10 20.57
CA ASN A 76 -24.55 16.22 19.98
C ASN A 76 -25.02 16.73 18.61
N HIS A 77 -25.24 18.04 18.47
CA HIS A 77 -25.63 18.61 17.20
C HIS A 77 -24.54 18.44 16.12
N SER A 78 -23.27 18.60 16.49
CA SER A 78 -22.14 18.32 15.59
C SER A 78 -22.09 16.85 15.17
N LEU A 79 -22.33 15.93 16.11
CA LEU A 79 -22.38 14.50 15.82
C LEU A 79 -23.55 14.15 14.89
N GLU A 80 -24.73 14.74 15.10
CA GLU A 80 -25.88 14.56 14.21
C GLU A 80 -25.57 15.02 12.79
N GLN A 81 -24.90 16.16 12.63
CA GLN A 81 -24.48 16.64 11.30
C GLN A 81 -23.48 15.69 10.64
N GLU A 82 -22.53 15.15 11.40
CA GLU A 82 -21.55 14.19 10.90
C GLU A 82 -22.21 12.87 10.50
N VAL A 83 -23.13 12.34 11.32
CA VAL A 83 -23.91 11.14 10.99
C VAL A 83 -24.73 11.35 9.72
N ASN A 84 -25.42 12.48 9.59
CA ASN A 84 -26.20 12.80 8.38
C ASN A 84 -25.31 12.91 7.13
N LYS A 85 -24.14 13.52 7.27
CA LYS A 85 -23.16 13.61 6.19
C LYS A 85 -22.65 12.22 5.78
N LEU A 86 -22.26 11.40 6.75
CA LEU A 86 -21.79 10.04 6.51
C LEU A 86 -22.87 9.16 5.90
N HIS A 87 -24.14 9.34 6.31
CA HIS A 87 -25.26 8.64 5.72
C HIS A 87 -25.43 8.98 4.24
N PHE A 88 -25.41 10.27 3.88
CA PHE A 88 -25.47 10.70 2.49
C PHE A 88 -24.28 10.18 1.66
N GLU A 89 -23.07 10.20 2.22
CA GLU A 89 -21.89 9.63 1.57
C GLU A 89 -22.04 8.12 1.35
N LEU A 90 -22.59 7.39 2.33
CA LEU A 90 -22.83 5.95 2.24
C LEU A 90 -23.86 5.64 1.15
N ASP A 91 -25.00 6.33 1.14
CA ASP A 91 -26.04 6.16 0.13
C ASP A 91 -25.50 6.44 -1.28
N GLN A 92 -24.69 7.50 -1.44
CA GLN A 92 -24.05 7.80 -2.72
C GLN A 92 -23.11 6.67 -3.17
N LYS A 93 -22.35 6.09 -2.25
CA LYS A 93 -21.42 4.98 -2.55
C LYS A 93 -22.17 3.70 -2.88
N GLU A 94 -23.26 3.41 -2.19
CA GLU A 94 -24.13 2.26 -2.45
C GLU A 94 -24.71 2.32 -3.86
N VAL A 95 -25.35 3.44 -4.21
CA VAL A 95 -25.90 3.65 -5.56
C VAL A 95 -24.80 3.59 -6.64
N SER A 96 -23.62 4.14 -6.37
CA SER A 96 -22.49 4.05 -7.30
C SER A 96 -22.01 2.62 -7.50
N LEU A 97 -22.00 1.80 -6.45
CA LEU A 97 -21.57 0.41 -6.51
C LEU A 97 -22.58 -0.44 -7.27
N GLU A 98 -23.87 -0.28 -6.96
CA GLU A 98 -24.97 -0.97 -7.66
C GLU A 98 -24.95 -0.68 -9.16
N ASN A 99 -24.80 0.59 -9.54
CA ASN A 99 -24.68 0.99 -10.95
C ASN A 99 -23.46 0.36 -11.62
N SER A 100 -22.31 0.34 -10.93
CA SER A 100 -21.10 -0.31 -11.47
C SER A 100 -21.32 -1.80 -11.65
N GLN A 101 -21.92 -2.48 -10.67
CA GLN A 101 -22.21 -3.90 -10.72
C GLN A 101 -23.18 -4.24 -11.86
N ALA A 102 -24.23 -3.44 -12.06
CA ALA A 102 -25.18 -3.61 -13.15
C ALA A 102 -24.49 -3.47 -14.53
N ILE A 103 -23.64 -2.46 -14.71
CA ILE A 103 -22.87 -2.26 -15.96
C ILE A 103 -21.93 -3.43 -16.22
N TRP A 104 -21.26 -3.95 -15.18
CA TRP A 104 -20.36 -5.09 -15.34
C TRP A 104 -21.11 -6.38 -15.66
N ALA A 105 -22.29 -6.59 -15.07
CA ALA A 105 -23.16 -7.72 -15.41
C ALA A 105 -23.59 -7.67 -16.88
N GLU A 106 -24.06 -6.52 -17.37
CA GLU A 106 -24.44 -6.35 -18.78
C GLU A 106 -23.26 -6.60 -19.73
N ARG A 107 -22.08 -6.07 -19.41
CA ARG A 107 -20.86 -6.31 -20.19
C ARG A 107 -20.48 -7.78 -20.22
N PHE A 108 -20.59 -8.46 -19.08
CA PHE A 108 -20.33 -9.89 -18.99
C PHE A 108 -21.30 -10.67 -19.87
N ASP A 109 -22.60 -10.38 -19.80
CA ASP A 109 -23.62 -11.01 -20.63
C ASP A 109 -23.37 -10.76 -22.13
N ASN A 110 -22.95 -9.56 -22.52
CA ASN A 110 -22.56 -9.25 -23.90
C ASN A 110 -21.39 -10.11 -24.38
N VAL A 111 -20.34 -10.24 -23.57
CA VAL A 111 -19.18 -11.08 -23.90
C VAL A 111 -19.58 -12.55 -23.99
N CYS A 112 -20.42 -13.04 -23.09
CA CYS A 112 -20.93 -14.41 -23.14
C CYS A 112 -21.74 -14.69 -24.42
N ARG A 113 -22.58 -13.75 -24.84
CA ARG A 113 -23.34 -13.84 -26.11
C ARG A 113 -22.41 -13.84 -27.33
N GLU A 114 -21.44 -12.93 -27.37
CA GLU A 114 -20.46 -12.86 -28.45
C GLU A 114 -19.62 -14.14 -28.53
N ASN A 115 -19.12 -14.63 -27.40
CA ASN A 115 -18.33 -15.86 -27.34
C ASN A 115 -19.14 -17.08 -27.82
N SER A 116 -20.41 -17.16 -27.42
CA SER A 116 -21.32 -18.23 -27.90
C SER A 116 -21.52 -18.17 -29.41
N SER A 117 -21.73 -16.96 -29.96
CA SER A 117 -21.85 -16.75 -31.41
C SER A 117 -20.57 -17.13 -32.16
N LEU A 118 -19.41 -16.67 -31.69
CA LEU A 118 -18.12 -16.99 -32.28
C LEU A 118 -17.82 -18.49 -32.23
N THR A 119 -18.17 -19.16 -31.13
CA THR A 119 -18.02 -20.61 -30.99
C THR A 119 -18.86 -21.35 -32.03
N SER A 120 -20.13 -20.96 -32.22
CA SER A 120 -21.00 -21.53 -33.26
C SER A 120 -20.42 -21.34 -34.67
N VAL A 121 -19.94 -20.14 -34.99
CA VAL A 121 -19.32 -19.85 -36.29
C VAL A 121 -18.05 -20.69 -36.49
N LEU A 122 -17.23 -20.83 -35.45
CA LEU A 122 -16.01 -21.64 -35.51
C LEU A 122 -16.34 -23.11 -35.77
N GLU A 123 -17.35 -23.66 -35.09
CA GLU A 123 -17.83 -25.02 -35.33
C GLU A 123 -18.32 -25.23 -36.77
N GLU A 124 -19.08 -24.29 -37.32
CA GLU A 124 -19.52 -24.34 -38.72
C GLU A 124 -18.35 -24.31 -39.70
N LYS A 125 -17.37 -23.43 -39.48
CA LYS A 125 -16.15 -23.36 -40.31
C LYS A 125 -15.32 -24.63 -40.19
N ASN A 126 -15.21 -25.20 -38.99
CA ASN A 126 -14.51 -26.46 -38.76
C ASN A 126 -15.19 -27.62 -39.51
N LYS A 127 -16.52 -27.70 -39.47
CA LYS A 127 -17.29 -28.70 -40.25
C LYS A 127 -17.08 -28.52 -41.75
N ALA A 128 -17.06 -27.28 -42.25
CA ALA A 128 -16.77 -27.00 -43.66
C ALA A 128 -15.35 -27.40 -44.06
N LEU A 129 -14.34 -27.09 -43.23
CA LEU A 129 -12.96 -27.52 -43.44
C LEU A 129 -12.83 -29.04 -43.48
N GLN A 130 -13.51 -29.75 -42.58
CA GLN A 130 -13.52 -31.21 -42.59
C GLN A 130 -14.12 -31.79 -43.87
N LYS A 131 -15.21 -31.21 -44.39
CA LYS A 131 -15.82 -31.62 -45.67
C LYS A 131 -14.85 -31.43 -46.82
N VAL A 132 -14.21 -30.26 -46.93
CA VAL A 132 -13.23 -29.97 -47.98
C VAL A 132 -12.02 -30.89 -47.85
N ALA A 133 -11.53 -31.15 -46.64
CA ALA A 133 -10.42 -32.07 -46.41
C ALA A 133 -10.78 -33.51 -46.83
N ALA A 134 -12.01 -33.96 -46.57
CA ALA A 134 -12.49 -35.27 -47.01
C ALA A 134 -12.59 -35.35 -48.54
N GLN A 135 -13.14 -34.32 -49.20
CA GLN A 135 -13.19 -34.21 -50.66
C GLN A 135 -11.79 -34.23 -51.28
N ASN A 136 -10.85 -33.44 -50.74
CA ASN A 136 -9.48 -33.41 -51.23
C ASN A 136 -8.77 -34.77 -51.08
N LYS A 137 -9.02 -35.49 -49.98
CA LYS A 137 -8.54 -36.87 -49.80
C LYS A 137 -9.16 -37.82 -50.84
N GLY A 138 -10.45 -37.68 -51.15
CA GLY A 138 -11.12 -38.44 -52.21
C GLY A 138 -10.49 -38.20 -53.58
N LEU A 139 -10.39 -36.93 -53.98
CA LEU A 139 -9.77 -36.54 -55.25
C LEU A 139 -8.30 -36.97 -55.35
N SER A 140 -7.55 -36.92 -54.24
CA SER A 140 -6.17 -37.41 -54.21
C SER A 140 -6.09 -38.91 -54.45
N ARG A 141 -7.02 -39.70 -53.90
CA ARG A 141 -7.10 -41.15 -54.16
C ARG A 141 -7.48 -41.44 -55.61
N GLU A 142 -8.49 -40.77 -56.14
CA GLU A 142 -8.90 -40.91 -57.55
C GLU A 142 -7.73 -40.56 -58.50
N ARG A 143 -7.00 -39.47 -58.21
CA ARG A 143 -5.77 -39.13 -58.92
C ARG A 143 -4.77 -40.29 -58.86
N ASP A 144 -4.51 -40.85 -57.69
CA ASP A 144 -3.53 -41.91 -57.52
C ASP A 144 -3.95 -43.21 -58.23
N GLU A 145 -5.23 -43.54 -58.25
CA GLU A 145 -5.82 -44.66 -59.00
C GLU A 145 -5.66 -44.45 -60.51
N LEU A 146 -6.00 -43.27 -61.03
CA LEU A 146 -5.80 -42.92 -62.44
C LEU A 146 -4.31 -42.97 -62.83
N LEU A 147 -3.42 -42.52 -61.95
CA LEU A 147 -1.97 -42.61 -62.17
C LEU A 147 -1.44 -44.03 -62.17
N ALA A 148 -2.10 -44.95 -61.46
CA ALA A 148 -1.75 -46.36 -61.47
C ALA A 148 -2.14 -47.07 -62.78
N LEU A 149 -3.11 -46.53 -63.53
CA LEU A 149 -3.55 -47.05 -64.84
C LEU A 149 -2.65 -46.60 -66.01
N LEU A 150 -1.81 -45.57 -65.83
CA LEU A 150 -0.90 -45.10 -66.87
C LEU A 150 0.33 -46.03 -67.03
N ASP A 151 0.92 -46.03 -68.24
CA ASP A 151 2.20 -46.71 -68.46
C ASP A 151 3.33 -46.03 -67.65
N VAL A 152 4.43 -46.76 -67.40
CA VAL A 152 5.54 -46.25 -66.57
C VAL A 152 6.18 -44.98 -67.16
N LYS A 153 6.27 -44.86 -68.50
CA LYS A 153 6.85 -43.69 -69.19
C LYS A 153 5.93 -42.47 -69.16
N GLU A 154 4.61 -42.68 -69.24
CA GLU A 154 3.57 -41.67 -69.13
C GLU A 154 3.43 -41.18 -67.70
N ARG A 155 3.46 -42.08 -66.72
CA ARG A 155 3.51 -41.74 -65.30
C ARG A 155 4.76 -40.96 -64.95
N GLU A 156 5.93 -41.35 -65.45
CA GLU A 156 7.16 -40.55 -65.27
C GLU A 156 7.07 -39.17 -65.91
N ARG A 157 6.49 -39.06 -67.12
CA ARG A 157 6.26 -37.75 -67.77
C ARG A 157 5.31 -36.89 -66.94
N TYR A 158 4.20 -37.44 -66.45
CA TYR A 158 3.24 -36.75 -65.59
C TYR A 158 3.88 -36.29 -64.28
N MET A 159 4.59 -37.16 -63.58
CA MET A 159 5.27 -36.82 -62.33
C MET A 159 6.34 -35.74 -62.55
N LYS A 160 7.05 -35.74 -63.68
CA LYS A 160 8.00 -34.67 -64.06
C LYS A 160 7.31 -33.33 -64.36
N THR A 161 6.08 -33.33 -64.86
CA THR A 161 5.28 -32.09 -65.03
C THR A 161 4.59 -31.65 -63.73
N CYS A 162 4.18 -32.57 -62.86
CA CYS A 162 3.54 -32.27 -61.59
C CYS A 162 4.53 -31.89 -60.48
N SER A 163 5.76 -32.41 -60.50
CA SER A 163 6.85 -31.94 -59.62
C SER A 163 7.31 -30.52 -59.94
N ARG A 164 6.77 -29.91 -61.02
CA ARG A 164 6.92 -28.48 -61.35
C ARG A 164 5.70 -27.67 -60.91
N SER A 165 4.84 -28.18 -60.03
CA SER A 165 3.93 -27.28 -59.32
C SER A 165 4.80 -26.30 -58.54
N SER A 166 4.60 -25.03 -58.81
CA SER A 166 5.40 -23.91 -58.33
C SER A 166 5.40 -23.73 -56.80
N ASP A 167 4.82 -24.65 -56.02
CA ASP A 167 4.63 -24.52 -54.57
C ASP A 167 5.94 -24.56 -53.78
N ASP A 168 6.94 -25.31 -54.22
CA ASP A 168 8.19 -25.43 -53.46
C ASP A 168 9.04 -24.14 -53.48
N HIS A 169 8.92 -23.34 -54.54
CA HIS A 169 9.64 -22.05 -54.64
C HIS A 169 8.98 -20.92 -53.84
N TYR A 170 7.69 -21.03 -53.50
CA TYR A 170 6.95 -19.97 -52.79
C TYR A 170 6.52 -20.34 -51.37
N ASN A 171 6.75 -21.57 -50.90
CA ASN A 171 6.44 -22.03 -49.53
C ASN A 171 7.12 -21.22 -48.41
N ASN A 172 8.23 -20.54 -48.70
CA ASN A 172 8.94 -19.69 -47.74
C ASN A 172 8.35 -18.29 -47.60
N TYR A 173 7.38 -17.91 -48.43
CA TYR A 173 6.74 -16.61 -48.39
C TYR A 173 5.39 -16.69 -47.68
N THR A 174 5.15 -15.74 -46.78
CA THR A 174 3.84 -15.54 -46.17
C THR A 174 2.84 -15.06 -47.23
N SER A 175 1.55 -15.27 -46.98
CA SER A 175 0.47 -14.81 -47.88
C SER A 175 0.55 -13.31 -48.21
N ALA A 176 1.04 -12.51 -47.25
CA ALA A 176 1.32 -11.10 -47.45
C ALA A 176 2.51 -10.85 -48.41
N GLU A 177 3.58 -11.62 -48.31
CA GLU A 177 4.74 -11.50 -49.20
C GLU A 177 4.40 -11.95 -50.63
N ILE A 178 3.60 -13.02 -50.78
CA ILE A 178 3.09 -13.49 -52.08
C ILE A 178 2.25 -12.41 -52.78
N ALA A 179 1.41 -11.68 -52.03
CA ALA A 179 0.64 -10.56 -52.57
C ALA A 179 1.54 -9.42 -53.11
N VAL A 180 2.72 -9.20 -52.52
CA VAL A 180 3.69 -8.21 -53.02
C VAL A 180 4.36 -8.68 -54.30
N LEU A 181 4.68 -9.97 -54.40
CA LEU A 181 5.25 -10.58 -55.60
C LEU A 181 4.34 -10.42 -56.84
N GLY A 182 3.01 -10.36 -56.62
CA GLY A 182 2.00 -10.15 -57.65
C GLY A 182 1.72 -8.68 -58.00
N ALA A 183 2.09 -7.72 -57.13
CA ALA A 183 1.74 -6.30 -57.29
C ALA A 183 2.74 -5.50 -58.16
N CYS A 184 3.88 -6.09 -58.55
CA CYS A 184 4.88 -5.43 -59.40
C CYS A 184 4.35 -5.19 -60.82
N LYS A 185 4.32 -3.93 -61.27
CA LYS A 185 3.91 -3.54 -62.64
C LYS A 185 4.93 -3.87 -63.73
N CYS A 186 6.14 -4.33 -63.38
CA CYS A 186 7.18 -4.70 -64.36
C CYS A 186 6.90 -6.03 -65.09
N ARG A 187 5.77 -6.71 -64.82
CA ARG A 187 5.36 -7.99 -65.43
C ARG A 187 4.89 -7.86 -66.88
N VAL A 188 5.65 -7.19 -67.74
CA VAL A 188 5.26 -7.01 -69.16
C VAL A 188 5.77 -8.15 -70.05
N THR A 189 6.78 -8.93 -69.62
CA THR A 189 7.48 -9.88 -70.51
C THR A 189 7.81 -11.27 -69.94
N SER A 190 7.58 -11.57 -68.65
CA SER A 190 7.81 -12.92 -68.10
C SER A 190 6.78 -13.33 -67.03
N PRO A 191 6.45 -14.63 -66.91
CA PRO A 191 5.55 -15.15 -65.88
C PRO A 191 6.16 -15.11 -64.47
N GLU A 192 7.49 -15.01 -64.34
CA GLU A 192 8.18 -14.94 -63.06
C GLU A 192 8.15 -13.53 -62.43
N PRO A 193 8.10 -13.43 -61.09
CA PRO A 193 8.12 -12.15 -60.40
C PRO A 193 9.41 -11.37 -60.69
N CYS A 194 9.26 -10.10 -61.06
CA CYS A 194 10.36 -9.18 -61.33
C CYS A 194 11.32 -9.07 -60.12
N GLY A 195 12.59 -8.70 -60.32
CA GLY A 195 13.54 -8.47 -59.21
C GLY A 195 13.05 -7.39 -58.22
N CYS A 196 12.32 -6.39 -58.70
CA CYS A 196 11.68 -5.37 -57.85
C CYS A 196 10.61 -5.98 -56.92
N ALA A 197 9.90 -7.03 -57.37
CA ALA A 197 8.87 -7.71 -56.60
C ALA A 197 9.50 -8.50 -55.45
N HIS A 198 10.60 -9.22 -55.73
CA HIS A 198 11.37 -9.94 -54.73
C HIS A 198 11.99 -8.98 -53.70
N ALA A 199 12.58 -7.87 -54.15
CA ALA A 199 13.10 -6.84 -53.25
C ALA A 199 12.00 -6.24 -52.36
N ALA A 200 10.82 -5.95 -52.91
CA ALA A 200 9.68 -5.44 -52.15
C ALA A 200 9.12 -6.47 -51.16
N ALA A 201 9.05 -7.74 -51.54
CA ALA A 201 8.62 -8.83 -50.66
C ALA A 201 9.60 -9.01 -49.49
N HIS A 202 10.91 -9.03 -49.77
CA HIS A 202 11.95 -9.10 -48.74
C HIS A 202 11.93 -7.87 -47.80
N LEU A 203 11.74 -6.66 -48.34
CA LEU A 203 11.57 -5.46 -47.50
C LEU A 203 10.32 -5.55 -46.62
N ARG A 204 9.21 -6.11 -47.12
CA ARG A 204 7.99 -6.30 -46.33
C ARG A 204 8.18 -7.35 -45.23
N GLN A 205 8.93 -8.40 -45.50
CA GLN A 205 9.35 -9.40 -44.52
C GLN A 205 10.18 -8.73 -43.41
N GLU A 206 11.18 -7.95 -43.82
CA GLU A 206 12.08 -7.24 -42.90
C GLU A 206 11.33 -6.20 -42.04
N VAL A 207 10.40 -5.44 -42.62
CA VAL A 207 9.53 -4.52 -41.89
C VAL A 207 8.68 -5.27 -40.85
N SER A 208 8.15 -6.44 -41.21
CA SER A 208 7.35 -7.26 -40.29
C SER A 208 8.19 -7.80 -39.14
N ARG A 209 9.42 -8.25 -39.44
CA ARG A 209 10.42 -8.68 -38.44
C ARG A 209 10.76 -7.55 -37.47
N LEU A 210 11.08 -6.36 -37.99
CA LEU A 210 11.41 -5.18 -37.18
C LEU A 210 10.22 -4.72 -36.33
N LYS A 211 8.99 -4.75 -36.85
CA LYS A 211 7.78 -4.46 -36.08
C LYS A 211 7.62 -5.41 -34.88
N SER A 212 7.82 -6.72 -35.10
CA SER A 212 7.78 -7.71 -34.02
C SER A 212 8.85 -7.46 -32.96
N GLN A 213 10.07 -7.10 -33.37
CA GLN A 213 11.14 -6.72 -32.43
C GLN A 213 10.79 -5.48 -31.62
N VAL A 214 10.22 -4.45 -32.25
CA VAL A 214 9.77 -3.23 -31.55
C VAL A 214 8.70 -3.54 -30.51
N GLU A 215 7.70 -4.35 -30.84
CA GLU A 215 6.67 -4.74 -29.87
C GLU A 215 7.23 -5.58 -28.72
N SER A 216 8.18 -6.48 -29.00
CA SER A 216 8.91 -7.22 -27.96
C SER A 216 9.69 -6.30 -27.03
N HIS A 217 10.39 -5.30 -27.57
CA HIS A 217 11.10 -4.30 -26.77
C HIS A 217 10.15 -3.42 -25.96
N LYS A 218 9.00 -3.02 -26.51
CA LYS A 218 7.96 -2.29 -25.77
C LYS A 218 7.43 -3.12 -24.61
N LYS A 219 7.18 -4.42 -24.81
CA LYS A 219 6.75 -5.34 -23.76
C LYS A 219 7.79 -5.41 -22.64
N ARG A 220 9.06 -5.68 -22.97
CA ARG A 220 10.15 -5.70 -21.98
C ARG A 220 10.29 -4.38 -21.23
N LYS A 221 10.15 -3.24 -21.93
CA LYS A 221 10.18 -1.91 -21.28
C LYS A 221 9.05 -1.77 -20.24
N LYS A 222 7.83 -2.21 -20.57
CA LYS A 222 6.70 -2.19 -19.63
C LYS A 222 6.96 -3.10 -18.42
N GLU A 223 7.49 -4.30 -18.64
CA GLU A 223 7.85 -5.24 -17.56
C GLU A 223 8.91 -4.66 -16.62
N VAL A 224 9.97 -4.04 -17.17
CA VAL A 224 11.00 -3.36 -16.39
C VAL A 224 10.41 -2.19 -15.60
N MET A 225 9.51 -1.41 -16.20
CA MET A 225 8.86 -0.30 -15.52
C MET A 225 8.01 -0.77 -14.33
N LEU A 226 7.20 -1.82 -14.52
CA LEU A 226 6.44 -2.46 -13.43
C LEU A 226 7.36 -2.98 -12.32
N THR A 227 8.50 -3.57 -12.70
CA THR A 227 9.48 -4.08 -11.75
C THR A 227 10.12 -2.95 -10.94
N VAL A 228 10.47 -1.84 -11.59
CA VAL A 228 11.00 -0.63 -10.93
C VAL A 228 9.97 -0.04 -9.98
N ASP A 229 8.71 0.07 -10.38
CA ASP A 229 7.63 0.55 -9.51
C ASP A 229 7.41 -0.38 -8.31
N ALA A 230 7.48 -1.70 -8.50
CA ALA A 230 7.40 -2.67 -7.42
C ALA A 230 8.57 -2.50 -6.42
N TYR A 231 9.81 -2.33 -6.91
CA TYR A 231 10.95 -2.06 -6.04
C TYR A 231 10.83 -0.71 -5.32
N ARG A 232 10.31 0.31 -6.00
CA ARG A 232 10.08 1.63 -5.41
C ARG A 232 9.08 1.53 -4.26
N GLN A 233 7.94 0.86 -4.49
CA GLN A 233 6.92 0.66 -3.47
C GLN A 233 7.46 -0.16 -2.29
N ALA A 234 8.16 -1.27 -2.55
CA ALA A 234 8.78 -2.07 -1.50
C ALA A 234 9.78 -1.25 -0.66
N PHE A 235 10.56 -0.37 -1.31
CA PHE A 235 11.48 0.53 -0.62
C PHE A 235 10.75 1.59 0.21
N GLU A 236 9.69 2.21 -0.32
CA GLU A 236 8.86 3.18 0.40
C GLU A 236 8.19 2.54 1.62
N GLU A 237 7.65 1.33 1.47
CA GLU A 237 7.09 0.54 2.57
C GLU A 237 8.15 0.24 3.63
N GLN A 238 9.35 -0.18 3.22
CA GLN A 238 10.43 -0.44 4.16
C GLN A 238 10.90 0.82 4.88
N LEU A 239 10.95 1.96 4.18
CA LEU A 239 11.29 3.24 4.77
C LEU A 239 10.25 3.69 5.79
N GLN A 240 8.96 3.50 5.49
CA GLN A 240 7.88 3.83 6.40
C GLN A 240 7.90 2.93 7.65
N LYS A 241 8.11 1.62 7.47
CA LYS A 241 8.32 0.68 8.58
C LYS A 241 9.50 1.11 9.45
N ASN A 242 10.62 1.48 8.85
CA ASN A 242 11.80 1.96 9.57
C ASN A 242 11.54 3.26 10.34
N LYS A 243 10.76 4.21 9.77
CA LYS A 243 10.38 5.45 10.47
C LYS A 243 9.52 5.15 11.71
N VAL A 244 8.52 4.28 11.57
CA VAL A 244 7.66 3.85 12.67
C VAL A 244 8.47 3.13 13.74
N PHE A 245 9.33 2.20 13.33
CA PHE A 245 10.26 1.48 14.19
C PHE A 245 11.17 2.43 14.98
N LEU A 246 11.78 3.41 14.31
CA LEU A 246 12.66 4.38 14.96
C LEU A 246 11.89 5.29 15.94
N SER A 247 10.65 5.66 15.60
CA SER A 247 9.79 6.48 16.46
C SER A 247 9.38 5.72 17.73
N GLN A 248 9.08 4.42 17.61
CA GLN A 248 8.76 3.53 18.73
C GLN A 248 9.99 3.23 19.60
N LEU A 249 11.17 3.06 19.00
CA LEU A 249 12.43 3.00 19.77
C LEU A 249 12.68 4.29 20.56
N THR A 250 12.41 5.45 19.94
CA THR A 250 12.59 6.76 20.58
C THR A 250 11.60 6.95 21.75
N SER A 251 10.35 6.49 21.61
CA SER A 251 9.37 6.56 22.70
C SER A 251 9.66 5.57 23.84
N MET A 252 10.29 4.43 23.55
CA MET A 252 10.77 3.50 24.58
C MET A 252 12.06 3.98 25.27
N ALA A 253 12.77 4.94 24.68
CA ALA A 253 14.00 5.52 25.22
C ALA A 253 13.77 6.66 26.24
N VAL A 254 12.52 6.93 26.65
CA VAL A 254 12.18 7.99 27.61
C VAL A 254 12.95 7.82 28.94
N PRO A 255 13.57 8.89 29.50
CA PRO A 255 14.35 8.80 30.72
C PRO A 255 13.43 8.59 31.94
N GLY A 256 13.54 7.46 32.63
CA GLY A 256 12.82 7.24 33.90
C GLY A 256 12.65 5.79 34.38
N THR A 257 12.83 4.78 33.52
CA THR A 257 12.62 3.36 33.86
C THR A 257 13.93 2.56 33.99
N ASN A 258 13.92 1.47 34.76
CA ASN A 258 15.11 0.63 35.00
C ASN A 258 15.71 0.09 33.68
N LYS A 259 17.05 0.02 33.60
CA LYS A 259 17.78 -0.39 32.37
C LYS A 259 17.37 -1.79 31.86
N LEU A 260 17.05 -2.70 32.77
CA LEU A 260 16.65 -4.08 32.46
C LEU A 260 15.26 -4.16 31.83
N ASP A 261 14.30 -3.36 32.32
CA ASP A 261 12.93 -3.36 31.81
C ASP A 261 12.83 -2.69 30.44
N ARG A 262 13.67 -1.66 30.20
CA ARG A 262 13.88 -1.08 28.86
C ARG A 262 14.44 -2.09 27.88
N ALA A 263 15.48 -2.82 28.27
CA ALA A 263 16.07 -3.85 27.42
C ALA A 263 15.03 -4.93 27.06
N LYS A 264 14.26 -5.41 28.04
CA LYS A 264 13.18 -6.40 27.83
C LYS A 264 12.04 -5.90 26.94
N ALA A 265 11.66 -4.62 27.04
CA ALA A 265 10.61 -4.01 26.20
C ALA A 265 11.05 -3.86 24.75
N VAL A 266 12.27 -3.34 24.53
CA VAL A 266 12.88 -3.24 23.20
C VAL A 266 13.05 -4.63 22.57
N PHE A 267 13.41 -5.64 23.37
CA PHE A 267 13.58 -7.02 22.90
C PHE A 267 12.27 -7.68 22.49
N ARG A 268 11.20 -7.53 23.30
CA ARG A 268 9.85 -8.04 22.93
C ARG A 268 9.34 -7.39 21.65
N PHE A 269 9.51 -6.07 21.53
CA PHE A 269 9.11 -5.33 20.34
C PHE A 269 9.89 -5.75 19.08
N LEU A 270 11.22 -5.95 19.19
CA LEU A 270 12.04 -6.50 18.11
C LEU A 270 11.59 -7.90 17.70
N LEU A 271 11.29 -8.77 18.66
CA LEU A 271 10.85 -10.13 18.40
C LEU A 271 9.50 -10.16 17.67
N GLU A 272 8.56 -9.31 18.07
CA GLU A 272 7.23 -9.19 17.45
C GLU A 272 7.30 -8.61 16.03
N THR A 273 8.15 -7.58 15.84
CA THR A 273 8.33 -6.92 14.53
C THR A 273 9.07 -7.80 13.52
N LEU A 274 10.01 -8.63 13.98
CA LEU A 274 10.77 -9.55 13.13
C LEU A 274 9.99 -10.84 12.80
N ASN A 275 9.00 -11.20 13.63
CA ASN A 275 8.16 -12.38 13.44
C ASN A 275 6.91 -12.10 12.59
N ASP A 276 6.60 -10.84 12.29
CA ASP A 276 5.56 -10.43 11.33
C ASP A 276 6.03 -10.66 9.88
N GLY A 277 6.34 -11.92 9.57
CA GLY A 277 6.47 -12.46 8.22
C GLY A 277 5.12 -12.53 7.51
N LYS A 278 4.41 -11.41 7.38
CA LYS A 278 3.22 -11.31 6.53
C LYS A 278 3.63 -11.04 5.09
N TYR A 279 4.17 -12.07 4.45
CA TYR A 279 4.13 -12.18 3.00
C TYR A 279 2.66 -12.40 2.61
N TYR A 280 2.04 -11.39 1.97
CA TYR A 280 0.78 -11.57 1.27
C TYR A 280 1.03 -12.50 0.08
N ASN A 281 0.81 -13.80 0.28
CA ASN A 281 0.63 -14.75 -0.82
C ASN A 281 -0.84 -14.74 -1.20
N ASN A 282 -1.14 -14.17 -2.36
CA ASN A 282 -2.41 -14.38 -3.04
C ASN A 282 -2.56 -15.86 -3.37
N GLY A 283 -3.60 -16.49 -2.80
CA GLY A 283 -4.16 -17.74 -3.29
C GLY A 283 -3.41 -19.01 -2.87
N ASN A 284 -4.16 -19.88 -2.17
CA ASN A 284 -3.91 -21.30 -1.92
C ASN A 284 -3.00 -21.70 -0.76
N GLN A 285 -3.70 -22.30 0.22
CA GLN A 285 -3.33 -23.49 0.99
C GLN A 285 -2.21 -23.36 2.04
N PHE A 286 -2.70 -23.31 3.27
CA PHE A 286 -2.05 -23.49 4.55
C PHE A 286 -1.08 -24.70 4.54
N VAL A 287 0.22 -24.43 4.64
CA VAL A 287 1.22 -25.42 5.07
C VAL A 287 1.99 -24.82 6.24
N LYS A 288 1.64 -25.33 7.42
CA LYS A 288 2.33 -25.11 8.69
C LYS A 288 3.69 -25.82 8.59
N TYR A 289 4.78 -25.05 8.42
CA TYR A 289 6.12 -25.63 8.48
C TYR A 289 6.53 -25.87 9.92
N ASP A 290 6.38 -27.13 10.28
CA ASP A 290 6.95 -27.82 11.43
C ASP A 290 8.39 -28.20 11.07
N LEU A 291 9.40 -27.52 11.65
CA LEU A 291 10.79 -27.97 11.56
C LEU A 291 11.66 -27.37 12.68
N MET A 292 11.77 -28.07 13.81
CA MET A 292 13.07 -28.51 14.38
C MET A 292 12.84 -29.31 15.69
N ARG A 293 12.38 -30.57 15.60
CA ARG A 293 12.57 -31.55 16.68
C ARG A 293 13.31 -32.77 16.14
N ARG A 294 14.64 -32.72 16.19
CA ARG A 294 15.48 -33.91 16.23
C ARG A 294 16.77 -33.60 16.99
N THR A 295 16.85 -34.10 18.21
CA THR A 295 18.03 -34.83 18.72
C THR A 295 17.69 -35.50 20.05
N VAL A 296 17.58 -36.84 19.99
CA VAL A 296 18.01 -37.88 20.95
C VAL A 296 17.47 -37.78 22.40
N SER A 297 16.64 -38.71 22.90
CA SER A 297 17.11 -39.96 23.54
C SER A 297 15.96 -40.95 23.86
N ASN A 298 16.31 -42.24 23.86
CA ASN A 298 15.50 -43.42 24.19
C ASN A 298 14.80 -43.39 25.56
N SER A 299 13.53 -43.81 25.63
CA SER A 299 13.05 -44.95 26.45
C SER A 299 11.50 -45.05 26.49
N LYS A 300 11.00 -46.23 26.16
CA LYS A 300 9.80 -46.96 26.65
C LYS A 300 8.63 -46.20 27.32
N LEU A 301 7.44 -46.52 26.78
CA LEU A 301 6.13 -46.71 27.43
C LEU A 301 5.37 -45.48 27.94
N GLY A 302 4.09 -45.39 27.59
CA GLY A 302 3.10 -44.65 28.38
C GLY A 302 2.18 -43.74 27.57
N VAL A 303 0.92 -44.15 27.47
CA VAL A 303 -0.25 -43.34 27.14
C VAL A 303 -0.30 -42.11 28.06
N CYS A 304 -0.69 -40.94 27.54
CA CYS A 304 -1.79 -40.10 28.05
C CYS A 304 -1.87 -38.76 27.30
N MET A 305 -3.10 -38.37 26.99
CA MET A 305 -3.50 -37.01 26.65
C MET A 305 -3.14 -36.10 27.81
N GLU A 306 -2.48 -34.97 27.55
CA GLU A 306 -2.51 -33.83 28.46
C GLU A 306 -2.26 -32.54 27.69
N ASN A 307 -3.01 -31.52 28.09
CA ASN A 307 -3.17 -30.24 27.43
C ASN A 307 -1.84 -29.47 27.39
N GLY A 308 -1.40 -29.06 26.19
CA GLY A 308 -0.21 -28.25 26.00
C GLY A 308 -0.51 -26.77 26.22
N GLU A 309 -0.42 -26.33 27.47
CA GLU A 309 -0.17 -24.95 27.84
C GLU A 309 1.01 -24.39 27.02
N VAL A 310 0.86 -23.16 26.52
CA VAL A 310 1.97 -22.42 25.92
C VAL A 310 2.96 -22.15 27.05
N ASP A 311 4.02 -22.95 27.11
CA ASP A 311 5.12 -22.78 28.05
C ASP A 311 5.78 -21.42 27.79
N ASN A 312 5.36 -20.41 28.57
CA ASN A 312 5.97 -19.09 28.66
C ASN A 312 7.31 -19.19 29.41
N ARG A 313 8.14 -20.17 29.06
CA ARG A 313 9.48 -20.30 29.60
C ARG A 313 10.35 -19.23 28.93
N PRO A 314 11.01 -18.34 29.69
CA PRO A 314 11.99 -17.43 29.12
C PRO A 314 13.07 -18.26 28.40
N LEU A 315 13.32 -17.95 27.12
CA LEU A 315 14.37 -18.59 26.32
C LEU A 315 15.67 -18.64 27.12
N THR A 316 16.32 -19.79 27.12
CA THR A 316 17.64 -19.90 27.75
C THR A 316 18.65 -19.05 27.00
N ASP A 317 19.67 -18.52 27.68
CA ASP A 317 20.68 -17.64 27.07
C ASP A 317 21.35 -18.24 25.82
N ARG A 318 21.43 -19.58 25.75
CA ARG A 318 21.96 -20.31 24.60
C ARG A 318 21.00 -20.30 23.39
N GLU A 319 19.71 -20.44 23.63
CA GLU A 319 18.68 -20.34 22.58
C GLU A 319 18.56 -18.90 22.08
N LEU A 320 18.72 -17.93 22.98
CA LEU A 320 18.74 -16.51 22.67
C LEU A 320 19.91 -16.14 21.72
N VAL A 321 21.11 -16.62 22.01
CA VAL A 321 22.29 -16.39 21.18
C VAL A 321 22.14 -17.04 19.79
N LEU A 322 21.53 -18.22 19.71
CA LEU A 322 21.29 -18.90 18.44
C LEU A 322 20.29 -18.14 17.55
N VAL A 323 19.18 -17.67 18.13
CA VAL A 323 18.18 -16.86 17.41
C VAL A 323 18.79 -15.53 16.94
N LEU A 324 19.56 -14.85 17.79
CA LEU A 324 20.26 -13.61 17.40
C LEU A 324 21.28 -13.84 16.28
N THR A 325 22.00 -14.96 16.31
CA THR A 325 22.97 -15.32 15.27
C THR A 325 22.27 -15.60 13.93
N GLN A 326 21.13 -16.30 13.98
CA GLN A 326 20.30 -16.59 12.80
C GLN A 326 19.78 -15.30 12.15
N ILE A 327 19.22 -14.38 12.94
CA ILE A 327 18.68 -13.10 12.47
C ILE A 327 19.78 -12.21 11.88
N LEU A 328 20.96 -12.18 12.51
CA LEU A 328 22.11 -11.45 11.98
C LEU A 328 22.61 -12.06 10.66
N HIS A 329 22.50 -13.38 10.50
CA HIS A 329 22.85 -14.07 9.26
C HIS A 329 21.90 -13.69 8.12
N GLU A 330 20.59 -13.79 8.34
CA GLU A 330 19.55 -13.43 7.37
C GLU A 330 19.64 -11.96 6.94
N ARG A 331 19.94 -11.05 7.87
CA ARG A 331 20.14 -9.63 7.56
C ARG A 331 21.41 -9.38 6.73
N ASN A 332 22.50 -10.08 7.04
CA ASN A 332 23.73 -9.97 6.27
C ASN A 332 23.55 -10.51 4.85
N GLU A 333 22.79 -11.59 4.69
CA GLU A 333 22.43 -12.15 3.38
C GLU A 333 21.54 -11.21 2.57
N ALA A 334 20.50 -10.63 3.19
CA ALA A 334 19.66 -9.61 2.55
C ALA A 334 20.45 -8.38 2.11
N TYR A 335 21.41 -7.93 2.93
CA TYR A 335 22.30 -6.81 2.59
C TYR A 335 23.26 -7.18 1.44
N ALA A 336 23.77 -8.41 1.40
CA ALA A 336 24.58 -8.89 0.29
C ALA A 336 23.79 -8.91 -1.03
N HIS A 337 22.53 -9.38 -1.00
CA HIS A 337 21.64 -9.33 -2.16
C HIS A 337 21.32 -7.89 -2.60
N GLN A 338 21.08 -6.98 -1.66
CA GLN A 338 20.87 -5.57 -1.95
C GLN A 338 22.10 -4.92 -2.60
N LYS A 339 23.31 -5.25 -2.13
CA LYS A 339 24.57 -4.76 -2.69
C LYS A 339 24.80 -5.28 -4.11
N ILE A 340 24.56 -6.57 -4.34
CA ILE A 340 24.65 -7.18 -5.68
C ILE A 340 23.63 -6.56 -6.63
N ALA A 341 22.37 -6.42 -6.21
CA ALA A 341 21.32 -5.78 -7.02
C ALA A 341 21.67 -4.33 -7.38
N SER A 342 22.20 -3.57 -6.42
CA SER A 342 22.64 -2.19 -6.62
C SER A 342 23.81 -2.10 -7.61
N GLN A 343 24.75 -3.04 -7.53
CA GLN A 343 25.89 -3.11 -8.45
C GLN A 343 25.44 -3.48 -9.87
N VAL A 344 24.57 -4.48 -10.02
CA VAL A 344 24.00 -4.89 -11.32
C VAL A 344 23.20 -3.75 -11.95
N LEU A 345 22.43 -3.00 -11.16
CA LEU A 345 21.73 -1.82 -11.62
C LEU A 345 22.70 -0.72 -12.08
N ALA A 346 23.77 -0.45 -11.33
CA ALA A 346 24.78 0.53 -11.71
C ALA A 346 25.50 0.14 -13.01
N GLU A 347 25.91 -1.12 -13.15
CA GLU A 347 26.50 -1.64 -14.39
C GLU A 347 25.51 -1.54 -15.57
N LYS A 348 24.22 -1.79 -15.33
CA LYS A 348 23.20 -1.67 -16.38
C LYS A 348 22.95 -0.23 -16.80
N VAL A 349 22.97 0.71 -15.86
CA VAL A 349 22.87 2.14 -16.14
C VAL A 349 24.07 2.60 -16.98
N GLN A 350 25.29 2.22 -16.60
CA GLN A 350 26.50 2.53 -17.37
C GLN A 350 26.45 1.96 -18.80
N GLN A 351 25.93 0.73 -18.96
CA GLN A 351 25.74 0.15 -20.30
C GLN A 351 24.73 0.93 -21.14
N LEU A 352 23.62 1.38 -20.54
CA LEU A 352 22.61 2.17 -21.23
C LEU A 352 23.13 3.57 -21.59
N GLU A 353 23.90 4.21 -20.71
CA GLU A 353 24.57 5.48 -20.99
C GLU A 353 25.57 5.34 -22.15
N ALA A 354 26.37 4.27 -22.17
CA ALA A 354 27.30 3.99 -23.27
C ALA A 354 26.58 3.69 -24.61
N GLN A 355 25.38 3.10 -24.56
CA GLN A 355 24.54 2.92 -25.75
C GLN A 355 23.95 4.25 -26.23
N LEU A 356 23.48 5.10 -25.31
CA LEU A 356 22.98 6.45 -25.61
C LEU A 356 24.06 7.31 -26.25
N ILE A 357 25.28 7.33 -25.70
CA ILE A 357 26.41 8.07 -26.27
C ILE A 357 26.74 7.55 -27.68
N ARG A 358 26.73 6.23 -27.90
CA ARG A 358 26.93 5.66 -29.24
C ARG A 358 25.83 6.04 -30.23
N HIS A 359 24.57 6.07 -29.80
CA HIS A 359 23.46 6.52 -30.62
C HIS A 359 23.55 8.03 -30.92
N GLU A 360 23.91 8.86 -29.95
CA GLU A 360 24.15 10.29 -30.16
C GLU A 360 25.29 10.52 -31.16
N MET A 361 26.41 9.80 -31.03
CA MET A 361 27.53 9.84 -31.99
C MET A 361 27.13 9.36 -33.38
N PHE A 362 26.31 8.31 -33.48
CA PHE A 362 25.81 7.80 -34.75
C PHE A 362 24.86 8.80 -35.43
N ILE A 363 23.99 9.46 -34.66
CA ILE A 363 23.11 10.53 -35.15
C ILE A 363 23.94 11.74 -35.59
N THR A 364 24.96 12.16 -34.85
CA THR A 364 25.84 13.25 -35.28
C THR A 364 26.63 12.89 -36.53
N CYS A 365 27.13 11.66 -36.63
CA CYS A 365 27.88 11.18 -37.81
C CYS A 365 26.98 11.07 -39.05
N LEU A 366 25.73 10.62 -38.89
CA LEU A 366 24.73 10.64 -39.96
C LEU A 366 24.40 12.07 -40.38
N TYR A 367 24.17 12.98 -39.44
CA TYR A 367 23.89 14.39 -39.72
C TYR A 367 25.03 15.06 -40.50
N VAL A 368 26.28 14.76 -40.15
CA VAL A 368 27.48 15.24 -40.88
C VAL A 368 27.61 14.60 -42.27
N LYS A 369 27.28 13.31 -42.42
CA LYS A 369 27.32 12.63 -43.73
C LYS A 369 26.18 13.04 -44.67
N THR A 370 25.00 13.38 -44.16
CA THR A 370 23.86 13.82 -44.98
C THR A 370 23.89 15.31 -45.31
N CYS A 371 24.60 16.13 -44.51
CA CYS A 371 24.71 17.58 -44.73
C CYS A 371 26.04 18.01 -45.37
N ASN A 372 26.47 17.33 -46.44
CA ASN A 372 27.50 17.88 -47.35
C ASN A 372 26.87 18.81 -48.42
N ILE A 373 25.88 19.62 -48.01
CA ILE A 373 25.31 20.70 -48.81
C ILE A 373 25.17 21.93 -47.90
N ARG A 374 25.99 22.94 -48.21
CA ARG A 374 25.98 24.36 -47.79
C ARG A 374 25.43 24.68 -46.38
N LYS A 375 26.31 25.21 -45.53
CA LYS A 375 25.94 26.02 -44.35
C LYS A 375 24.82 27.03 -44.69
N PRO A 376 23.80 27.14 -43.82
CA PRO A 376 23.26 28.44 -43.47
C PRO A 376 23.46 28.69 -41.98
N ALA A 377 23.91 29.90 -41.68
CA ALA A 377 24.01 30.44 -40.34
C ALA A 377 22.62 30.59 -39.73
N LEU A 378 22.35 29.93 -38.61
CA LEU A 378 21.35 30.38 -37.64
C LEU A 378 21.79 30.05 -36.20
N TYR A 379 22.12 31.12 -35.49
CA TYR A 379 21.70 31.44 -34.12
C TYR A 379 22.26 30.63 -32.92
N ASN A 380 23.32 31.19 -32.35
CA ASN A 380 23.39 31.66 -30.95
C ASN A 380 22.48 30.96 -29.91
N LYS A 381 22.94 29.83 -29.36
CA LYS A 381 22.65 29.39 -27.98
C LYS A 381 23.89 28.73 -27.35
N GLY A 382 25.03 29.39 -27.46
CA GLY A 382 26.21 29.08 -26.66
C GLY A 382 26.23 29.97 -25.43
N TYR A 383 25.39 29.72 -24.41
CA TYR A 383 25.51 30.35 -23.09
C TYR A 383 24.67 29.68 -21.99
N VAL A 384 24.49 28.34 -21.98
CA VAL A 384 23.84 27.66 -20.82
C VAL A 384 24.45 26.31 -20.45
N ARG A 385 25.15 25.60 -21.34
CA ARG A 385 25.68 24.25 -21.01
C ARG A 385 27.04 24.22 -20.29
N GLU A 386 27.85 25.27 -20.36
CA GLU A 386 29.17 25.29 -19.69
C GLU A 386 29.12 25.56 -18.18
N LYS A 387 28.02 26.13 -17.65
CA LYS A 387 27.88 26.34 -16.18
C LYS A 387 27.38 25.12 -15.41
N ILE A 388 26.86 24.09 -16.09
CA ILE A 388 26.34 22.88 -15.43
C ILE A 388 27.41 21.79 -15.34
N TYR A 389 28.31 21.69 -16.34
CA TYR A 389 29.42 20.73 -16.28
C TYR A 389 30.50 21.11 -15.28
N HIS A 390 30.85 22.40 -15.16
CA HIS A 390 31.85 22.84 -14.17
C HIS A 390 31.36 22.78 -12.71
N LYS A 391 30.04 22.82 -12.47
CA LYS A 391 29.50 22.75 -11.09
C LYS A 391 29.35 21.31 -10.56
N TRP A 392 29.43 20.31 -11.43
CA TRP A 392 29.38 18.89 -11.04
C TRP A 392 30.76 18.27 -10.84
N THR A 393 31.79 18.73 -11.55
CA THR A 393 33.18 18.24 -11.36
C THR A 393 33.84 18.74 -10.07
N ASP A 394 33.41 19.89 -9.53
CA ASP A 394 33.92 20.39 -8.24
C ASP A 394 33.24 19.73 -7.03
N LYS A 395 32.05 19.15 -7.20
CA LYS A 395 31.35 18.46 -6.11
C LYS A 395 31.76 16.99 -5.95
N SER A 396 32.37 16.38 -6.97
CA SER A 396 32.89 15.00 -6.89
C SER A 396 34.31 14.88 -6.32
N LYS A 397 35.04 16.00 -6.17
CA LYS A 397 36.36 16.04 -5.52
C LYS A 397 36.31 16.23 -3.99
N ASN A 398 35.18 16.64 -3.42
CA ASN A 398 34.99 16.83 -1.96
C ASN A 398 34.26 15.65 -1.27
N LEU A 399 34.23 14.47 -1.88
CA LEU A 399 33.66 13.24 -1.32
C LEU A 399 34.67 12.08 -1.26
N LYS A 400 35.97 12.42 -1.33
CA LYS A 400 37.10 11.54 -1.04
C LYS A 400 38.06 12.28 -0.11
N ASP A 401 37.54 12.60 1.07
CA ASP A 401 38.17 12.74 2.38
C ASP A 401 37.01 12.59 3.40
#